data_AF-A0AAD7I8K1-F1
#
_entry.id   AF-A0AAD7I8K1-F1
#
_cell.length_a   1.000
_cell.length_b   1.000
_cell.length_c   1.000
_cell.angle_alpha   90.00
_cell.angle_beta   90.00
_cell.angle_gamma   90.00
#
_symmetry.space_group_name_H-M   'P 1'
#
loop_
_entity.id
_entity.type
_entity.pdbx_description
1 polymer ?
#
loop_
_entity_poly.entity_id
_entity_poly.type
_entity_poly.pdbx_seq_one_letter_code
_entity_poly.pdbx_strand_id
1 'polypeptide(L)'
;SVDTAIQSLQDILHPRRAKGRGHKKADLDIVTTARLECMVRFLRLYKASGYSGWTLHSETVATSTGKSGSKSYLGRKIRQWAIEFCEDNKKIPSHRYGQFNSSILSDEDIAGDIHLHLQSLGKFVSAKAIVQYVATPEFQARLSVKRKITIRTAQRWMKKMGYRWRKEPKGMYSDGHEREDVVHYRQNVFLPRWRELEARSRWYDNTHSDEQNDFDARMRVYMSSSLDARVVVIWRHDESTFFAHDRRELCWVHKDAKGTIKSKGEGASQMIGDFVSDVYGWMKS
;
A
#
# COMPACT_ATOMS: atom_id res chain seq x y z
N SER A 1 -25.59 34.78 -21.38
CA SER A 1 -25.98 35.01 -22.79
C SER A 1 -24.83 34.58 -23.70
N VAL A 2 -25.10 34.13 -24.94
CA VAL A 2 -24.03 33.79 -25.90
C VAL A 2 -23.12 35.01 -26.15
N ASP A 3 -23.68 36.22 -26.14
CA ASP A 3 -22.92 37.46 -26.32
C ASP A 3 -21.95 37.74 -25.17
N THR A 4 -22.38 37.51 -23.93
CA THR A 4 -21.52 37.67 -22.75
C THR A 4 -20.40 36.64 -22.75
N ALA A 5 -20.66 35.41 -23.22
CA ALA A 5 -19.65 34.37 -23.34
C ALA A 5 -18.62 34.71 -24.44
N ILE A 6 -19.07 35.19 -25.60
CA ILE A 6 -18.19 35.63 -26.68
C ILE A 6 -17.29 36.78 -26.22
N GLN A 7 -17.83 37.77 -25.50
CA GLN A 7 -17.06 38.89 -24.98
C GLN A 7 -16.02 38.43 -23.94
N SER A 8 -16.44 37.58 -22.99
CA SER A 8 -15.56 37.05 -21.94
C SER A 8 -14.40 36.23 -22.53
N LEU A 9 -14.67 35.38 -23.54
CA LEU A 9 -13.63 34.63 -24.24
C LEU A 9 -12.65 35.54 -25.00
N GLN A 10 -13.15 36.64 -25.60
CA GLN A 10 -12.31 37.61 -26.27
C GLN A 10 -11.44 38.39 -25.28
N ASP A 11 -11.97 38.75 -24.11
CA ASP A 11 -11.20 39.44 -23.07
C ASP A 11 -10.08 38.53 -22.50
N ILE A 12 -10.30 37.21 -22.47
CA ILE A 12 -9.28 36.21 -22.10
C ILE A 12 -8.20 36.07 -23.20
N LEU A 13 -8.61 35.96 -24.47
CA LEU A 13 -7.68 35.82 -25.61
C LEU A 13 -6.89 37.10 -25.90
N HIS A 14 -7.52 38.25 -25.67
CA HIS A 14 -7.03 39.58 -26.00
C HIS A 14 -7.25 40.54 -24.82
N PRO A 15 -6.49 40.39 -23.72
CA PRO A 15 -6.64 41.25 -22.57
C PRO A 15 -6.30 42.70 -22.92
N ARG A 16 -7.17 43.64 -22.56
CA ARG A 16 -6.99 45.07 -22.86
C ARG A 16 -5.76 45.65 -22.12
N ARG A 17 -5.06 46.58 -22.76
CA ARG A 17 -3.98 47.33 -22.08
C ARG A 17 -4.57 48.33 -21.09
N ALA A 18 -3.84 48.60 -20.00
CA ALA A 18 -4.26 49.55 -18.96
C ALA A 18 -4.52 50.98 -19.48
N LYS A 19 -3.89 51.36 -20.60
CA LYS A 19 -4.08 52.67 -21.26
C LYS A 19 -5.21 52.67 -22.31
N GLY A 20 -6.06 51.65 -22.35
CA GLY A 20 -7.27 51.58 -23.19
C GLY A 20 -7.04 51.32 -24.69
N ARG A 21 -5.85 51.58 -25.25
CA ARG A 21 -5.53 51.30 -26.65
C ARG A 21 -4.77 49.97 -26.82
N GLY A 22 -5.35 49.06 -27.60
CA GLY A 22 -4.74 47.79 -28.00
C GLY A 22 -4.79 46.68 -26.93
N HIS A 23 -4.36 45.48 -27.32
CA HIS A 23 -4.36 44.29 -26.49
C HIS A 23 -2.94 43.91 -26.03
N LYS A 24 -2.84 43.24 -24.88
CA LYS A 24 -1.63 42.54 -24.43
C LYS A 24 -1.63 41.12 -25.00
N LYS A 25 -0.45 40.52 -25.12
CA LYS A 25 -0.34 39.09 -25.39
C LYS A 25 -0.92 38.35 -24.17
N ALA A 26 -1.88 37.47 -24.37
CA ALA A 26 -2.41 36.63 -23.31
C ALA A 26 -1.33 35.64 -22.85
N ASP A 27 -1.23 35.45 -21.53
CA ASP A 27 -0.33 34.47 -20.91
C ASP A 27 -1.00 33.09 -20.92
N LEU A 28 -1.17 32.53 -22.13
CA LEU A 28 -1.86 31.27 -22.37
C LEU A 28 -0.99 30.35 -23.22
N ASP A 29 -1.03 29.05 -22.92
CA ASP A 29 -0.38 28.04 -23.77
C ASP A 29 -0.98 28.04 -25.18
N ILE A 30 -0.18 27.66 -26.18
CA ILE A 30 -0.57 27.59 -27.60
C ILE A 30 -1.80 26.69 -27.78
N VAL A 31 -1.85 25.54 -27.11
CA VAL A 31 -2.96 24.59 -27.21
C VAL A 31 -4.22 25.15 -26.58
N THR A 32 -4.09 25.81 -25.43
CA THR A 32 -5.22 26.46 -24.74
C THR A 32 -5.79 27.61 -25.57
N THR A 33 -4.90 28.43 -26.13
CA THR A 33 -5.25 29.54 -27.03
C THR A 33 -6.03 29.04 -28.25
N ALA A 34 -5.53 28.02 -28.94
CA ALA A 34 -6.21 27.45 -30.11
C ALA A 34 -7.62 26.90 -29.79
N ARG A 35 -7.81 26.33 -28.60
CA ARG A 35 -9.13 25.82 -28.16
C ARG A 35 -10.11 26.95 -27.87
N LEU A 36 -9.67 28.00 -27.19
CA LEU A 36 -10.50 29.18 -26.93
C LEU A 36 -10.89 29.88 -28.24
N GLU A 37 -9.98 29.98 -29.21
CA GLU A 37 -10.32 30.48 -30.54
C GLU A 37 -11.38 29.63 -31.24
N CYS A 38 -11.32 28.30 -31.13
CA CYS A 38 -12.35 27.42 -31.66
C CYS A 38 -13.71 27.69 -31.01
N MET A 39 -13.75 27.90 -29.69
CA MET A 39 -14.99 28.23 -28.98
C MET A 39 -15.58 29.56 -29.46
N VAL A 40 -14.75 30.60 -29.63
CA VAL A 40 -15.19 31.91 -30.14
C VAL A 40 -15.73 31.80 -31.57
N ARG A 41 -15.00 31.12 -32.47
CA ARG A 41 -15.42 30.90 -33.87
C ARG A 41 -16.75 30.15 -33.92
N PHE A 42 -16.92 29.14 -33.06
CA PHE A 42 -18.14 28.36 -32.96
C PHE A 42 -19.33 29.19 -32.49
N LEU A 43 -19.20 29.92 -31.37
CA LEU A 43 -20.28 30.74 -30.84
C LEU A 43 -20.68 31.88 -31.79
N ARG A 44 -19.73 32.46 -32.53
CA ARG A 44 -20.00 33.47 -33.58
C ARG A 44 -20.81 32.88 -34.74
N LEU A 45 -20.44 31.68 -35.22
CA LEU A 45 -21.20 31.00 -36.28
C LEU A 45 -22.61 30.64 -35.83
N TYR A 46 -22.76 30.15 -34.60
CA TYR A 46 -24.05 29.84 -34.01
C TYR A 46 -24.94 31.09 -33.85
N LYS A 47 -24.35 32.23 -33.48
CA LYS A 47 -25.07 33.51 -33.45
C LYS A 47 -25.48 33.96 -34.85
N ALA A 48 -24.58 33.86 -35.83
CA ALA A 48 -24.83 34.29 -37.20
C ALA A 48 -25.95 33.50 -37.90
N SER A 49 -26.16 32.24 -37.51
CA SER A 49 -27.23 31.38 -38.03
C SER A 49 -28.57 31.53 -37.31
N GLY A 50 -28.73 32.56 -36.47
CA GLY A 50 -29.95 32.76 -35.68
C GLY A 50 -30.13 31.70 -34.59
N TYR A 51 -29.04 31.23 -33.98
CA TYR A 51 -29.04 30.20 -32.94
C TYR A 51 -29.55 28.83 -33.41
N SER A 52 -29.31 28.50 -34.69
CA SER A 52 -29.60 27.21 -35.30
C SER A 52 -28.31 26.44 -35.64
N GLY A 53 -28.41 25.13 -35.93
CA GLY A 53 -27.26 24.38 -36.45
C GLY A 53 -26.11 24.11 -35.46
N TRP A 54 -26.39 23.99 -34.16
CA TRP A 54 -25.39 23.78 -33.09
C TRP A 54 -24.34 22.70 -33.40
N THR A 55 -24.77 21.52 -33.84
CA THR A 55 -23.85 20.43 -34.21
C THR A 55 -23.06 20.77 -35.47
N LEU A 56 -23.73 21.28 -36.50
CA LEU A 56 -23.13 21.63 -37.79
C LEU A 56 -21.98 22.65 -37.60
N HIS A 57 -22.23 23.76 -36.91
CA HIS A 57 -21.23 24.82 -36.75
C HIS A 57 -20.00 24.36 -35.97
N SER A 58 -20.17 23.51 -34.95
CA SER A 58 -19.02 22.97 -34.21
C SER A 58 -18.17 22.03 -35.06
N GLU A 59 -18.78 21.29 -35.98
CA GLU A 59 -18.07 20.41 -36.91
C GLU A 59 -17.41 21.19 -38.04
N THR A 60 -18.02 22.28 -38.51
CA THR A 60 -17.40 23.22 -39.45
C THR A 60 -16.14 23.84 -38.86
N VAL A 61 -16.21 24.32 -37.60
CA VAL A 61 -15.02 24.84 -36.90
C VAL A 61 -13.97 23.74 -36.73
N ALA A 62 -14.35 22.54 -36.29
CA ALA A 62 -13.42 21.43 -36.17
C ALA A 62 -12.72 21.10 -37.50
N THR A 63 -13.46 21.13 -38.61
CA THR A 63 -12.92 20.87 -39.96
C THR A 63 -11.93 21.96 -40.37
N SER A 64 -12.27 23.24 -40.14
CA SER A 64 -11.39 24.38 -40.44
C SER A 64 -10.06 24.39 -39.68
N THR A 65 -9.92 23.62 -38.61
CA THR A 65 -8.65 23.49 -37.85
C THR A 65 -7.69 22.46 -38.44
N GLY A 66 -7.99 21.88 -39.61
CA GLY A 66 -7.11 20.94 -40.31
C GLY A 66 -7.10 19.52 -39.73
N LYS A 67 -7.94 19.22 -38.74
CA LYS A 67 -8.02 17.88 -38.10
C LYS A 67 -9.12 17.02 -38.72
N SER A 68 -8.95 16.71 -40.01
CA SER A 68 -9.95 16.00 -40.84
C SER A 68 -10.37 14.63 -40.26
N GLY A 69 -9.44 13.88 -39.65
CA GLY A 69 -9.73 12.57 -39.05
C GLY A 69 -10.52 12.60 -37.73
N SER A 70 -10.79 13.78 -37.16
CA SER A 70 -11.36 13.92 -35.79
C SER A 70 -12.45 14.99 -35.70
N LYS A 71 -13.13 15.33 -36.81
CA LYS A 71 -14.15 16.40 -36.82
C LYS A 71 -15.28 16.19 -35.80
N SER A 72 -15.77 14.96 -35.64
CA SER A 72 -16.85 14.63 -34.69
C SER A 72 -16.39 14.71 -33.22
N TYR A 73 -15.18 14.24 -32.91
CA TYR A 73 -14.65 14.29 -31.54
C TYR A 73 -14.33 15.74 -31.12
N LEU A 74 -13.63 16.49 -31.97
CA LEU A 74 -13.30 17.89 -31.67
C LEU A 74 -14.56 18.76 -31.64
N GLY A 75 -15.52 18.53 -32.55
CA GLY A 75 -16.82 19.20 -32.51
C GLY A 75 -17.57 18.94 -31.19
N ARG A 76 -17.63 17.67 -30.74
CA ARG A 76 -18.18 17.33 -29.42
C ARG A 76 -17.48 18.07 -28.28
N LYS A 77 -16.14 18.16 -28.32
CA LYS A 77 -15.36 18.85 -27.29
C LYS A 77 -15.58 20.36 -27.30
N ILE A 78 -15.65 20.99 -28.47
CA ILE A 78 -15.95 22.42 -28.60
C ILE A 78 -17.33 22.72 -27.99
N ARG A 79 -18.34 21.89 -28.27
CA ARG A 79 -19.68 22.03 -27.66
C ARG A 79 -19.65 21.88 -26.14
N GLN A 80 -18.96 20.86 -25.64
CA GLN A 80 -18.78 20.65 -24.20
C GLN A 80 -18.13 21.86 -23.53
N TRP A 81 -17.01 22.35 -24.07
CA TRP A 81 -16.31 23.52 -23.53
C TRP A 81 -17.15 24.79 -23.59
N ALA A 82 -17.91 24.99 -24.67
CA ALA A 82 -18.79 26.13 -24.80
C ALA A 82 -19.91 26.11 -23.74
N ILE A 83 -20.48 24.94 -23.43
CA ILE A 83 -21.49 24.78 -22.37
C ILE A 83 -20.86 25.03 -21.00
N GLU A 84 -19.75 24.35 -20.68
CA GLU A 84 -19.05 24.47 -19.40
C GLU A 84 -18.62 25.91 -19.11
N PHE A 85 -18.18 26.65 -20.14
CA PHE A 85 -17.83 28.06 -20.03
C PHE A 85 -19.06 28.96 -19.85
N CYS A 86 -20.19 28.65 -20.49
CA CYS A 86 -21.44 29.39 -20.28
C CYS A 86 -21.99 29.21 -18.86
N GLU A 87 -21.77 28.05 -18.24
CA GLU A 87 -22.14 27.76 -16.86
C GLU A 87 -21.19 28.43 -15.85
N ASP A 88 -19.88 28.40 -16.13
CA ASP A 88 -18.84 29.01 -15.30
C ASP A 88 -17.77 29.65 -16.18
N ASN A 89 -17.76 30.99 -16.22
CA ASN A 89 -16.81 31.79 -17.01
C ASN A 89 -15.34 31.59 -16.59
N LYS A 90 -15.04 30.84 -15.52
CA LYS A 90 -13.68 30.49 -15.10
C LYS A 90 -13.19 29.14 -15.64
N LYS A 91 -14.05 28.31 -16.21
CA LYS A 91 -13.68 26.97 -16.70
C LYS A 91 -13.10 27.03 -18.11
N ILE A 92 -11.77 27.03 -18.20
CA ILE A 92 -11.01 27.03 -19.46
C ILE A 92 -10.58 25.59 -19.83
N PRO A 93 -10.55 25.21 -21.12
CA PRO A 93 -10.16 23.87 -21.56
C PRO A 93 -8.70 23.48 -21.22
N SER A 94 -8.50 22.58 -20.26
CA SER A 94 -7.16 22.11 -19.86
C SER A 94 -6.58 21.05 -20.79
N HIS A 95 -5.26 21.05 -21.00
CA HIS A 95 -4.52 19.98 -21.71
C HIS A 95 -3.39 19.43 -20.85
N ARG A 96 -3.01 18.17 -21.11
CA ARG A 96 -1.83 17.51 -20.51
C ARG A 96 -0.59 17.56 -21.42
N TYR A 97 -0.70 18.17 -22.60
CA TYR A 97 0.41 18.27 -23.55
C TYR A 97 1.59 19.01 -22.89
N GLY A 98 2.80 18.43 -22.97
CA GLY A 98 4.01 18.97 -22.33
C GLY A 98 4.12 18.76 -20.81
N GLN A 99 3.11 18.19 -20.14
CA GLN A 99 3.12 17.95 -18.68
C GLN A 99 3.57 16.54 -18.30
N PHE A 100 4.28 15.84 -19.20
CA PHE A 100 4.82 14.51 -18.91
C PHE A 100 6.00 14.64 -17.95
N ASN A 101 5.71 14.52 -16.65
CA ASN A 101 6.73 14.29 -15.64
C ASN A 101 7.13 12.80 -15.66
N SER A 102 7.97 12.39 -16.61
CA SER A 102 8.61 11.08 -16.52
C SER A 102 9.51 11.06 -15.29
N SER A 103 9.32 10.05 -14.45
CA SER A 103 10.22 9.82 -13.31
C SER A 103 11.59 9.44 -13.85
N ILE A 104 12.69 9.96 -13.27
CA ILE A 104 14.08 9.56 -13.57
C ILE A 104 14.22 8.03 -13.69
N LEU A 105 13.55 7.30 -12.81
CA LEU A 105 13.43 5.83 -12.83
C LEU A 105 12.64 5.24 -14.04
N SER A 106 12.40 5.98 -15.11
CA SER A 106 12.00 5.41 -16.42
C SER A 106 13.20 5.02 -17.25
N ASP A 107 14.36 5.59 -16.94
CA ASP A 107 15.63 5.19 -17.49
C ASP A 107 16.08 3.88 -16.82
N GLU A 108 16.26 2.84 -17.64
CA GLU A 108 16.58 1.48 -17.19
C GLU A 108 18.01 1.39 -16.63
N ASP A 109 18.96 2.16 -17.17
CA ASP A 109 20.35 2.17 -16.69
C ASP A 109 20.42 2.77 -15.29
N ILE A 110 19.70 3.88 -15.08
CA ILE A 110 19.61 4.52 -13.77
C ILE A 110 18.93 3.61 -12.74
N ALA A 111 17.86 2.92 -13.15
CA ALA A 111 17.20 1.95 -12.28
C ALA A 111 18.10 0.75 -11.95
N GLY A 112 18.86 0.27 -12.93
CA GLY A 112 19.83 -0.82 -12.80
C GLY A 112 20.95 -0.49 -11.82
N ASP A 113 21.54 0.70 -11.93
CA ASP A 113 22.61 1.13 -11.03
C ASP A 113 22.15 1.27 -9.58
N ILE A 114 20.95 1.82 -9.36
CA ILE A 114 20.37 1.88 -8.02
C ILE A 114 20.13 0.47 -7.51
N HIS A 115 19.62 -0.44 -8.34
CA HIS A 115 19.41 -1.84 -7.95
C HIS A 115 20.72 -2.52 -7.54
N LEU A 116 21.78 -2.35 -8.33
CA LEU A 116 23.10 -2.90 -8.06
C LEU A 116 23.71 -2.36 -6.76
N HIS A 117 23.55 -1.06 -6.52
CA HIS A 117 23.94 -0.46 -5.24
C HIS A 117 23.17 -1.07 -4.06
N LEU A 118 21.85 -1.26 -4.18
CA LEU A 118 21.06 -1.87 -3.10
C LEU A 118 21.42 -3.34 -2.86
N GLN A 119 21.78 -4.09 -3.90
CA GLN A 119 22.30 -5.45 -3.76
C GLN A 119 23.63 -5.47 -3.00
N SER A 120 24.52 -4.50 -3.25
CA SER A 120 25.82 -4.41 -2.56
C SER A 120 25.71 -4.16 -1.04
N LEU A 121 24.61 -3.53 -0.59
CA LEU A 121 24.33 -3.28 0.83
C LEU A 121 23.82 -4.52 1.58
N GLY A 122 23.53 -5.61 0.86
CA GLY A 122 23.06 -6.86 1.42
C GLY A 122 21.60 -6.82 1.88
N LYS A 123 21.30 -7.52 2.98
CA LYS A 123 19.92 -7.84 3.39
C LYS A 123 19.11 -6.63 3.87
N PHE A 124 19.72 -5.70 4.60
CA PHE A 124 19.00 -4.61 5.27
C PHE A 124 19.11 -3.31 4.48
N VAL A 125 18.41 -3.29 3.35
CA VAL A 125 18.33 -2.13 2.48
C VAL A 125 17.43 -1.04 3.09
N SER A 126 17.82 0.23 2.95
CA SER A 126 17.02 1.38 3.41
C SER A 126 16.81 2.42 2.30
N ALA A 127 15.69 3.14 2.36
CA ALA A 127 15.45 4.27 1.45
C ALA A 127 16.49 5.39 1.63
N LYS A 128 17.09 5.52 2.82
CA LYS A 128 18.15 6.49 3.10
C LYS A 128 19.42 6.19 2.28
N ALA A 129 19.72 4.90 2.06
CA ALA A 129 20.85 4.51 1.22
C ALA A 129 20.69 5.00 -0.22
N ILE A 130 19.48 4.91 -0.80
CA ILE A 130 19.21 5.46 -2.14
C ILE A 130 19.40 6.99 -2.15
N VAL A 131 18.92 7.69 -1.11
CA VAL A 131 19.10 9.15 -1.01
C VAL A 131 20.58 9.51 -0.98
N GLN A 132 21.40 8.76 -0.24
CA GLN A 132 22.85 8.97 -0.15
C GLN A 132 23.55 8.65 -1.47
N TYR A 133 23.19 7.54 -2.12
CA TYR A 133 23.76 7.12 -3.40
C TYR A 133 23.48 8.13 -4.52
N VAL A 134 22.22 8.57 -4.64
CA VAL A 134 21.80 9.57 -5.65
C VAL A 134 22.39 10.96 -5.35
N ALA A 135 22.81 11.21 -4.11
CA ALA A 135 23.46 12.45 -3.71
C ALA A 135 24.98 12.46 -3.97
N THR A 136 25.57 11.37 -4.48
CA THR A 136 26.98 11.34 -4.87
C THR A 136 27.23 12.27 -6.07
N PRO A 137 28.39 12.96 -6.13
CA PRO A 137 28.68 13.93 -7.18
C PRO A 137 28.68 13.29 -8.58
N GLU A 138 29.16 12.05 -8.70
CA GLU A 138 29.17 11.27 -9.95
C GLU A 138 27.74 11.05 -10.49
N PHE A 139 26.82 10.61 -9.62
CA PHE A 139 25.45 10.33 -10.01
C PHE A 139 24.66 11.62 -10.30
N GLN A 140 24.93 12.70 -9.57
CA GLN A 140 24.32 14.01 -9.81
C GLN A 140 24.81 14.65 -11.12
N ALA A 141 26.09 14.50 -11.46
CA ALA A 141 26.64 14.96 -12.72
C ALA A 141 25.93 14.29 -13.91
N ARG A 142 25.71 12.97 -13.83
CA ARG A 142 24.99 12.21 -14.86
C ARG A 142 23.52 12.62 -15.01
N LEU A 143 22.84 12.91 -13.90
CA LEU A 143 21.43 13.33 -13.92
C LEU A 143 21.22 14.79 -14.33
N SER A 144 22.25 15.63 -14.32
CA SER A 144 22.11 17.10 -14.44
C SER A 144 21.15 17.71 -13.41
N VAL A 145 20.93 17.03 -12.27
CA VAL A 145 20.01 17.47 -11.20
C VAL A 145 20.80 17.99 -10.01
N LYS A 146 20.57 19.26 -9.66
CA LYS A 146 21.21 19.91 -8.49
C LYS A 146 20.58 19.54 -7.14
N ARG A 147 19.35 19.02 -7.14
CA ARG A 147 18.57 18.79 -5.92
C ARG A 147 18.63 17.34 -5.47
N LYS A 148 18.94 17.12 -4.19
CA LYS A 148 18.85 15.79 -3.56
C LYS A 148 17.40 15.32 -3.53
N ILE A 149 17.18 14.04 -3.80
CA ILE A 149 15.87 13.41 -3.66
C ILE A 149 15.46 13.33 -2.19
N THR A 150 14.15 13.38 -1.92
CA THR A 150 13.63 13.18 -0.57
C THR A 150 13.51 11.70 -0.24
N ILE A 151 13.46 11.36 1.05
CA ILE A 151 13.21 9.97 1.51
C ILE A 151 11.89 9.44 0.94
N ARG A 152 10.84 10.27 0.85
CA ARG A 152 9.55 9.86 0.25
C ARG A 152 9.70 9.49 -1.22
N THR A 153 10.52 10.23 -1.97
CA THR A 153 10.83 9.91 -3.37
C THR A 153 11.56 8.58 -3.47
N ALA A 154 12.58 8.36 -2.63
CA ALA A 154 13.30 7.08 -2.57
C ALA A 154 12.39 5.89 -2.23
N GLN A 155 11.45 6.06 -1.30
CA GLN A 155 10.46 5.01 -0.98
C GLN A 155 9.53 4.71 -2.17
N ARG A 156 9.10 5.74 -2.93
CA ARG A 156 8.31 5.52 -4.16
C ARG A 156 9.13 4.78 -5.21
N TRP A 157 10.42 5.11 -5.33
CA TRP A 157 11.35 4.43 -6.23
C TRP A 157 11.52 2.96 -5.86
N MET A 158 11.73 2.64 -4.57
CA MET A 158 11.77 1.26 -4.08
C MET A 158 10.52 0.49 -4.47
N LYS A 159 9.34 1.08 -4.28
CA LYS A 159 8.07 0.44 -4.68
C LYS A 159 7.98 0.20 -6.19
N LYS A 160 8.44 1.15 -7.01
CA LYS A 160 8.45 1.03 -8.47
C LYS A 160 9.43 -0.06 -8.94
N MET A 161 10.58 -0.19 -8.29
CA MET A 161 11.58 -1.25 -8.50
C MET A 161 11.18 -2.61 -7.91
N GLY A 162 9.94 -2.80 -7.45
CA GLY A 162 9.48 -4.10 -6.96
C GLY A 162 9.82 -4.42 -5.50
N TYR A 163 10.38 -3.49 -4.73
CA TYR A 163 10.55 -3.67 -3.28
C TYR A 163 9.27 -3.38 -2.51
N ARG A 164 9.05 -4.12 -1.42
CA ARG A 164 7.94 -3.94 -0.48
C ARG A 164 8.45 -4.04 0.95
N TRP A 165 7.94 -3.17 1.82
CA TRP A 165 8.19 -3.28 3.26
C TRP A 165 7.28 -4.38 3.81
N ARG A 166 7.85 -5.53 4.14
CA ARG A 166 7.10 -6.71 4.62
C ARG A 166 7.98 -7.59 5.49
N LYS A 167 7.36 -8.56 6.16
CA LYS A 167 8.10 -9.67 6.76
C LYS A 167 8.73 -10.51 5.65
N GLU A 168 9.95 -10.96 5.88
CA GLU A 168 10.64 -11.86 4.97
C GLU A 168 9.84 -13.17 4.80
N PRO A 169 9.70 -13.68 3.56
CA PRO A 169 9.09 -14.98 3.34
C PRO A 169 9.85 -16.04 4.16
N LYS A 170 9.14 -16.76 5.03
CA LYS A 170 9.74 -17.84 5.82
C LYS A 170 9.87 -19.07 4.93
N GLY A 171 11.02 -19.76 4.99
CA GLY A 171 11.10 -21.15 4.54
C GLY A 171 10.15 -22.01 5.37
N MET A 172 9.60 -23.06 4.76
CA MET A 172 8.68 -23.98 5.42
C MET A 172 9.47 -24.96 6.30
N TYR A 173 9.07 -25.13 7.56
CA TYR A 173 9.50 -26.26 8.39
C TYR A 173 8.37 -27.29 8.38
N SER A 174 8.71 -28.55 8.10
CA SER A 174 7.79 -29.67 8.29
C SER A 174 7.97 -30.16 9.72
N ASP A 175 6.99 -29.85 10.56
CA ASP A 175 6.92 -30.40 11.91
C ASP A 175 6.33 -31.81 11.79
N GLY A 176 7.08 -32.84 12.18
CA GLY A 176 6.80 -34.24 11.87
C GLY A 176 5.56 -34.84 12.58
N HIS A 177 4.69 -33.99 13.14
CA HIS A 177 3.50 -34.42 13.88
C HIS A 177 2.41 -35.06 13.01
N GLU A 178 2.48 -34.88 11.69
CA GLU A 178 1.56 -35.49 10.73
C GLU A 178 1.96 -36.92 10.31
N ARG A 179 3.13 -37.42 10.73
CA ARG A 179 3.57 -38.77 10.39
C ARG A 179 2.63 -39.82 10.98
N GLU A 180 2.35 -40.88 10.21
CA GLU A 180 1.37 -41.90 10.55
C GLU A 180 1.66 -42.58 11.90
N ASP A 181 2.94 -42.83 12.21
CA ASP A 181 3.37 -43.41 13.48
C ASP A 181 3.11 -42.47 14.68
N VAL A 182 3.40 -41.17 14.53
CA VAL A 182 3.13 -40.15 15.55
C VAL A 182 1.62 -39.99 15.77
N VAL A 183 0.83 -39.96 14.70
CA VAL A 183 -0.63 -39.87 14.78
C VAL A 183 -1.21 -41.13 15.43
N HIS A 184 -0.74 -42.32 15.04
CA HIS A 184 -1.17 -43.59 15.62
C HIS A 184 -0.88 -43.63 17.12
N TYR A 185 0.34 -43.27 17.54
CA TYR A 185 0.71 -43.22 18.95
C TYR A 185 -0.15 -42.23 19.74
N ARG A 186 -0.35 -41.02 19.19
CA ARG A 186 -1.18 -39.99 19.83
C ARG A 186 -2.61 -40.49 20.06
N GLN A 187 -3.24 -41.06 19.04
CA GLN A 187 -4.66 -41.46 19.08
C GLN A 187 -4.90 -42.73 19.88
N ASN A 188 -4.03 -43.74 19.73
CA ASN A 188 -4.29 -45.08 20.26
C ASN A 188 -3.58 -45.36 21.60
N VAL A 189 -2.54 -44.59 21.95
CA VAL A 189 -1.75 -44.83 23.18
C VAL A 189 -1.83 -43.63 24.11
N PHE A 190 -1.40 -42.45 23.65
CA PHE A 190 -1.28 -41.27 24.51
C PHE A 190 -2.63 -40.77 25.02
N LEU A 191 -3.58 -40.48 24.12
CA LEU A 191 -4.88 -39.91 24.50
C LEU A 191 -5.74 -40.84 25.37
N PRO A 192 -5.83 -42.16 25.11
CA PRO A 192 -6.54 -43.08 26.01
C PRO A 192 -5.90 -43.12 27.40
N ARG A 193 -4.56 -43.22 27.46
CA ARG A 193 -3.83 -43.23 28.72
C ARG A 193 -3.95 -41.92 29.49
N TRP A 194 -3.96 -40.80 28.77
CA TRP A 194 -4.20 -39.48 29.36
C TRP A 194 -5.59 -39.40 29.99
N ARG A 195 -6.63 -39.85 29.28
CA ARG A 195 -8.01 -39.90 29.82
C ARG A 195 -8.12 -40.72 31.10
N GLU A 196 -7.42 -41.86 31.20
CA GLU A 196 -7.40 -42.68 32.43
C GLU A 196 -6.73 -41.98 33.63
N LEU A 197 -5.69 -41.19 33.37
CA LEU A 197 -5.02 -40.39 34.40
C LEU A 197 -5.88 -39.18 34.80
N GLU A 198 -6.44 -38.51 33.81
CA GLU A 198 -7.28 -37.34 33.95
C GLU A 198 -8.58 -37.64 34.70
N ALA A 199 -9.19 -38.82 34.50
CA ALA A 199 -10.37 -39.27 35.26
C ALA A 199 -10.10 -39.46 36.77
N ARG A 200 -8.83 -39.69 37.15
CA ARG A 200 -8.37 -39.81 38.54
C ARG A 200 -7.69 -38.54 39.06
N SER A 201 -7.68 -37.50 38.24
CA SER A 201 -7.13 -36.17 38.58
C SER A 201 -8.24 -35.29 39.15
N ARG A 202 -7.85 -34.22 39.87
CA ARG A 202 -8.80 -33.25 40.40
C ARG A 202 -9.31 -32.33 39.29
N TRP A 203 -10.61 -32.11 39.25
CA TRP A 203 -11.27 -31.15 38.36
C TRP A 203 -11.98 -30.09 39.19
N TYR A 204 -12.02 -28.86 38.66
CA TYR A 204 -12.75 -27.76 39.25
C TYR A 204 -14.00 -27.49 38.43
N ASP A 205 -15.17 -27.68 39.02
CA ASP A 205 -16.44 -27.25 38.43
C ASP A 205 -16.70 -25.80 38.81
N ASN A 206 -16.86 -24.94 37.80
CA ASN A 206 -17.10 -23.50 37.98
C ASN A 206 -18.60 -23.14 38.03
N THR A 207 -19.51 -24.12 38.05
CA THR A 207 -20.95 -23.88 37.96
C THR A 207 -21.62 -23.39 39.24
N HIS A 208 -20.96 -23.47 40.40
CA HIS A 208 -21.47 -22.97 41.68
C HIS A 208 -20.49 -21.98 42.32
N SER A 209 -20.45 -20.76 41.81
CA SER A 209 -19.76 -19.63 42.46
C SER A 209 -20.78 -18.80 43.24
N ASP A 210 -21.21 -19.26 44.41
CA ASP A 210 -21.86 -18.37 45.36
C ASP A 210 -20.81 -17.60 46.15
N GLU A 211 -21.03 -16.30 46.24
CA GLU A 211 -20.16 -15.27 46.82
C GLU A 211 -20.08 -15.39 48.35
N GLN A 212 -19.51 -16.48 48.87
CA GLN A 212 -19.02 -16.48 50.24
C GLN A 212 -17.87 -17.48 50.39
N ASN A 213 -16.66 -16.92 50.49
CA ASN A 213 -15.45 -17.48 51.06
C ASN A 213 -15.52 -18.94 51.53
N ASP A 214 -15.16 -19.87 50.63
CA ASP A 214 -14.17 -20.88 50.99
C ASP A 214 -13.45 -21.35 49.72
N PHE A 215 -12.17 -21.00 49.57
CA PHE A 215 -11.37 -21.43 48.41
C PHE A 215 -11.24 -22.97 48.36
N ASP A 216 -11.52 -23.65 49.48
CA ASP A 216 -11.47 -25.10 49.65
C ASP A 216 -12.77 -25.82 49.23
N ALA A 217 -13.86 -25.08 48.98
CA ALA A 217 -15.18 -25.61 48.64
C ALA A 217 -15.48 -25.66 47.12
N ARG A 218 -14.50 -25.37 46.25
CA ARG A 218 -14.62 -25.72 44.82
C ARG A 218 -14.67 -27.23 44.71
N MET A 219 -15.88 -27.76 44.57
CA MET A 219 -16.27 -29.16 44.56
C MET A 219 -15.18 -30.04 43.93
N ARG A 220 -14.45 -30.80 44.78
CA ARG A 220 -13.43 -31.77 44.36
C ARG A 220 -14.14 -32.99 43.77
N VAL A 221 -14.69 -32.86 42.58
CA VAL A 221 -15.38 -33.97 41.91
C VAL A 221 -14.33 -34.88 41.29
N TYR A 222 -14.17 -36.08 41.86
CA TYR A 222 -13.50 -37.17 41.15
C TYR A 222 -14.47 -37.68 40.08
N MET A 223 -14.01 -37.75 38.83
CA MET A 223 -14.83 -38.26 37.73
C MET A 223 -15.15 -39.76 37.90
N SER A 224 -14.40 -40.45 38.76
CA SER A 224 -14.58 -41.86 39.11
C SER A 224 -15.15 -42.04 40.52
N SER A 225 -16.24 -42.81 40.60
CA SER A 225 -17.03 -43.09 41.81
C SER A 225 -16.42 -44.14 42.75
N SER A 226 -15.21 -44.63 42.47
CA SER A 226 -14.59 -45.67 43.31
C SER A 226 -13.83 -45.04 44.48
N LEU A 227 -14.36 -45.23 45.69
CA LEU A 227 -13.83 -44.73 46.97
C LEU A 227 -12.39 -45.16 47.30
N ASP A 228 -11.82 -46.12 46.56
CA ASP A 228 -10.46 -46.66 46.76
C ASP A 228 -9.41 -46.19 45.72
N ALA A 229 -9.75 -45.29 44.80
CA ALA A 229 -8.80 -44.84 43.78
C ALA A 229 -7.81 -43.80 44.34
N ARG A 230 -6.50 -44.11 44.25
CA ARG A 230 -5.43 -43.12 44.53
C ARG A 230 -5.57 -41.92 43.58
N VAL A 231 -5.61 -40.72 44.17
CA VAL A 231 -5.64 -39.45 43.44
C VAL A 231 -4.36 -39.28 42.64
N VAL A 232 -4.51 -38.95 41.35
CA VAL A 232 -3.39 -38.62 40.47
C VAL A 232 -3.21 -37.11 40.47
N VAL A 233 -1.97 -36.65 40.71
CA VAL A 233 -1.58 -35.26 40.52
C VAL A 233 -0.73 -35.19 39.26
N ILE A 234 -1.23 -34.47 38.26
CA ILE A 234 -0.53 -34.29 36.99
C ILE A 234 0.36 -33.05 37.10
N TRP A 235 1.67 -33.27 36.93
CA TRP A 235 2.63 -32.21 36.72
C TRP A 235 2.82 -32.02 35.21
N ARG A 236 2.57 -30.81 34.74
CA ARG A 236 2.85 -30.40 33.36
C ARG A 236 4.22 -29.72 33.34
N HIS A 237 5.02 -30.03 32.33
CA HIS A 237 6.32 -29.41 32.11
C HIS A 237 6.31 -28.74 30.75
N ASP A 238 6.85 -27.54 30.67
CA ASP A 238 7.12 -26.89 29.41
C ASP A 238 8.45 -26.14 29.48
N GLU A 239 9.08 -25.97 28.31
CA GLU A 239 10.36 -25.30 28.16
C GLU A 239 10.18 -24.04 27.32
N SER A 240 10.53 -22.90 27.90
CA SER A 240 10.60 -21.63 27.18
C SER A 240 12.04 -21.26 26.91
N THR A 241 12.36 -20.94 25.66
CA THR A 241 13.68 -20.45 25.26
C THR A 241 13.63 -18.96 24.96
N PHE A 242 14.40 -18.18 25.70
CA PHE A 242 14.58 -16.74 25.50
C PHE A 242 15.91 -16.50 24.79
N PHE A 243 15.89 -15.69 23.73
CA PHE A 243 17.11 -15.35 22.99
C PHE A 243 17.59 -13.94 23.32
N ALA A 244 18.90 -13.72 23.27
CA ALA A 244 19.53 -12.45 23.61
C ALA A 244 19.28 -11.32 22.60
N HIS A 245 18.76 -11.64 21.41
CA HIS A 245 18.58 -10.67 20.33
C HIS A 245 17.17 -10.69 19.78
N ASP A 246 16.58 -9.50 19.60
CA ASP A 246 15.33 -9.33 18.87
C ASP A 246 15.59 -9.39 17.36
N ARG A 247 14.96 -10.35 16.67
CA ARG A 247 15.02 -10.39 15.20
C ARG A 247 14.36 -9.18 14.55
N ARG A 248 15.10 -8.54 13.64
CA ARG A 248 14.53 -7.61 12.65
C ARG A 248 13.72 -8.37 11.60
N GLU A 249 12.44 -8.59 11.87
CA GLU A 249 11.56 -9.33 10.96
C GLU A 249 11.08 -8.51 9.76
N LEU A 250 11.01 -7.18 9.90
CA LEU A 250 10.53 -6.26 8.88
C LEU A 250 11.69 -5.64 8.10
N CYS A 251 11.67 -5.79 6.78
CA CYS A 251 12.66 -5.18 5.90
C CYS A 251 12.06 -4.87 4.52
N TRP A 252 12.84 -4.18 3.68
CA TRP A 252 12.51 -4.00 2.27
C TRP A 252 12.89 -5.27 1.51
N VAL A 253 11.86 -6.02 1.11
CA VAL A 253 12.01 -7.30 0.40
C VAL A 253 11.67 -7.09 -1.07
N HIS A 254 12.54 -7.53 -1.97
CA HIS A 254 12.25 -7.55 -3.41
C HIS A 254 11.14 -8.57 -3.73
N LYS A 255 10.33 -8.31 -4.76
CA LYS A 255 9.25 -9.22 -5.17
C LYS A 255 9.75 -10.64 -5.47
N ASP A 256 10.96 -10.77 -6.00
CA ASP A 256 11.56 -12.03 -6.43
C ASP A 256 12.42 -12.69 -5.34
N ALA A 257 12.45 -12.12 -4.12
CA ALA A 257 13.17 -12.70 -3.01
C ALA A 257 12.53 -14.03 -2.58
N LYS A 258 13.32 -15.10 -2.59
CA LYS A 258 12.91 -16.43 -2.14
C LYS A 258 12.94 -16.54 -0.62
N GLY A 259 12.04 -17.35 -0.08
CA GLY A 259 12.08 -17.70 1.34
C GLY A 259 13.35 -18.49 1.64
N THR A 260 14.16 -17.99 2.55
CA THR A 260 15.38 -18.69 3.00
C THR A 260 15.06 -19.44 4.27
N ILE A 261 15.55 -20.68 4.38
CA ILE A 261 15.50 -21.43 5.65
C ILE A 261 16.34 -20.65 6.66
N LYS A 262 15.76 -20.43 7.83
CA LYS A 262 16.46 -19.72 8.90
C LYS A 262 17.15 -20.74 9.79
N SER A 263 18.31 -20.40 10.34
CA SER A 263 18.83 -21.20 11.45
C SER A 263 17.86 -21.11 12.63
N LYS A 264 17.68 -22.21 13.34
CA LYS A 264 16.92 -22.21 14.60
C LYS A 264 17.71 -21.39 15.63
N GLY A 265 17.05 -20.41 16.26
CA GLY A 265 17.63 -19.55 17.31
C GLY A 265 18.16 -18.18 16.89
N GLU A 266 18.28 -17.26 17.86
CA GLU A 266 18.63 -15.85 17.69
C GLU A 266 19.86 -15.48 18.55
N GLY A 267 20.94 -16.24 18.40
CA GLY A 267 22.17 -16.06 19.18
C GLY A 267 22.14 -16.85 20.49
N ALA A 268 22.81 -16.33 21.52
CA ALA A 268 22.81 -16.95 22.84
C ALA A 268 21.39 -17.04 23.40
N SER A 269 21.07 -18.18 24.00
CA SER A 269 19.73 -18.46 24.52
C SER A 269 19.78 -18.90 25.98
N GLN A 270 18.78 -18.46 26.74
CA GLN A 270 18.47 -19.01 28.05
C GLN A 270 17.23 -19.89 27.92
N MET A 271 17.37 -21.17 28.25
CA MET A 271 16.27 -22.10 28.34
C MET A 271 15.80 -22.15 29.80
N ILE A 272 14.51 -21.97 30.01
CA ILE A 272 13.86 -22.06 31.31
C ILE A 272 12.81 -23.15 31.19
N GLY A 273 12.96 -24.20 31.99
CA GLY A 273 11.97 -25.26 32.14
C GLY A 273 11.45 -25.26 33.57
N ASP A 274 10.15 -25.44 33.74
CA ASP A 274 9.54 -25.54 35.06
C ASP A 274 8.34 -26.49 35.02
N PHE A 275 7.98 -27.02 36.18
CA PHE A 275 6.85 -27.92 36.37
C PHE A 275 5.72 -27.19 37.08
N VAL A 276 4.50 -27.35 36.58
CA VAL A 276 3.29 -26.79 37.19
C VAL A 276 2.24 -27.87 37.39
N SER A 277 1.58 -27.85 38.53
CA SER A 277 0.39 -28.66 38.79
C SER A 277 -0.78 -27.77 39.18
N ASP A 278 -1.99 -28.21 38.85
CA ASP A 278 -3.20 -27.48 39.21
C ASP A 278 -3.46 -27.50 40.73
N VAL A 279 -2.81 -28.42 41.47
CA VAL A 279 -2.98 -28.60 42.92
C VAL A 279 -1.95 -27.82 43.73
N TYR A 280 -0.69 -27.84 43.33
CA TYR A 280 0.42 -27.28 44.11
C TYR A 280 1.04 -26.04 43.47
N GLY A 281 0.54 -25.63 42.29
CA GLY A 281 1.14 -24.55 41.51
C GLY A 281 2.50 -24.93 40.96
N TRP A 282 3.39 -23.96 40.89
CA TRP A 282 4.77 -24.14 40.43
C TRP A 282 5.58 -25.00 41.40
N MET A 283 6.38 -25.91 40.85
CA MET A 283 7.29 -26.73 41.63
C MET A 283 8.39 -25.84 42.22
N LYS A 284 8.49 -25.81 43.55
CA LYS A 284 9.57 -25.08 44.22
C LYS A 284 10.77 -26.00 44.39
N SER A 285 11.95 -25.53 43.97
CA SER A 285 13.25 -26.17 44.20
C SER A 285 13.66 -26.11 45.67
#